data_AF-A0A0D8HK29-F1
#
_entry.id   AF-A0A0D8HK29-F1
#
_cell.length_a   1.000
_cell.length_b   1.000
_cell.length_c   1.000
_cell.angle_alpha   90.00
_cell.angle_beta   90.00
_cell.angle_gamma   90.00
#
_symmetry.space_group_name_H-M   'P 1'
#
loop_
_entity.id
_entity.type
_entity.pdbx_description
1 polymer ?
#
loop_
_entity_poly.entity_id
_entity_poly.type
_entity_poly.pdbx_seq_one_letter_code
_entity_poly.pdbx_strand_id
1 'polypeptide(L)' 'METTSENQNSGLMIGQPPLLLVPKETLPIGDSAGVYEDERGGAVFIWGNVVYTWGPGDEPLRRLAAV' A
#
# COMPACT_ATOMS: atom_id res chain seq x y z
N MET A 1 -46.78 27.99 16.43
CA MET A 1 -46.03 28.21 15.18
C MET A 1 -44.62 27.74 15.47
N GLU A 2 -44.34 26.52 15.04
CA GLU A 2 -43.16 25.73 15.40
C GLU A 2 -42.05 26.10 14.42
N THR A 3 -41.00 26.78 14.89
CA THR A 3 -39.81 27.06 14.08
C THR A 3 -38.86 25.89 14.20
N THR A 4 -39.02 24.91 13.31
CA THR A 4 -38.11 23.76 13.18
C THR A 4 -36.73 24.24 12.73
N SER A 5 -35.77 24.00 13.61
CA SER A 5 -34.33 24.15 13.42
C SER A 5 -33.83 23.21 12.33
N GLU A 6 -33.33 23.75 11.22
CA GLU A 6 -32.63 22.97 10.19
C GLU A 6 -31.12 23.08 10.42
N ASN A 7 -30.55 22.10 11.13
CA ASN A 7 -29.11 21.95 11.31
C ASN A 7 -28.54 21.31 10.04
N GLN A 8 -27.99 22.12 9.14
CA GLN A 8 -27.33 21.69 7.91
C GLN A 8 -25.96 21.07 8.25
N ASN A 9 -25.97 19.80 8.68
CA ASN A 9 -24.75 19.00 8.73
C ASN A 9 -24.37 18.58 7.31
N SER A 10 -23.79 19.50 6.54
CA SER A 10 -23.12 19.18 5.27
C SER A 10 -21.83 18.43 5.59
N GLY A 11 -21.97 17.15 5.91
CA GLY A 11 -20.85 16.25 6.11
C GLY A 11 -20.02 16.17 4.83
N LEU A 12 -18.86 16.82 4.83
CA LEU A 12 -17.82 16.58 3.83
C LEU A 12 -17.41 15.11 3.97
N MET A 13 -17.87 14.25 3.07
CA MET A 13 -17.22 12.95 2.84
C MET A 13 -15.86 13.24 2.18
N ILE A 14 -14.89 13.59 3.01
CA ILE A 14 -13.49 13.44 2.65
C ILE A 14 -13.26 11.94 2.47
N GLY A 15 -13.21 11.50 1.21
CA GLY A 15 -12.91 10.11 0.88
C GLY A 15 -11.67 9.69 1.66
N GLN A 16 -11.80 8.64 2.48
CA GLN A 16 -10.67 8.15 3.26
C GLN A 16 -9.58 7.76 2.26
N PRO A 17 -8.39 8.38 2.28
CA PRO A 17 -7.30 7.92 1.45
C PRO A 17 -7.06 6.44 1.77
N PRO A 18 -6.76 5.60 0.77
CA PRO A 18 -6.47 4.20 1.01
C PRO A 18 -5.47 4.08 2.15
N LEU A 19 -5.76 3.19 3.11
CA LEU A 19 -4.81 2.90 4.16
C LEU A 19 -3.52 2.45 3.45
N LEU A 20 -2.39 3.12 3.69
CA LEU A 20 -1.12 2.76 3.08
C LEU A 20 -0.69 1.41 3.65
N LEU A 21 -1.18 0.35 3.02
CA LEU A 21 -0.89 -1.03 3.37
C LEU A 21 0.53 -1.38 2.99
N VAL A 22 1.10 -0.69 2.01
CA VAL A 22 2.43 -0.98 1.47
C VAL A 22 3.46 -0.02 2.10
N PRO A 23 4.62 -0.51 2.58
CA PRO A 23 5.66 0.35 3.15
C PRO A 23 6.09 1.44 2.16
N LYS A 24 6.37 2.64 2.68
CA LYS A 24 6.64 3.84 1.87
C LYS A 24 7.92 3.72 1.04
N GLU A 25 8.84 2.89 1.49
CA GLU A 25 10.14 2.63 0.90
C GLU A 25 10.04 1.70 -0.32
N THR A 26 8.88 1.09 -0.55
CA THR A 26 8.65 0.21 -1.69
C THR A 26 8.26 0.99 -2.95
N LEU A 27 8.55 0.41 -4.10
CA LEU A 27 7.90 0.74 -5.35
C LEU A 27 6.50 0.10 -5.37
N PRO A 28 5.41 0.89 -5.41
CA PRO A 28 4.05 0.35 -5.35
C PRO A 28 3.67 -0.42 -6.62
N ILE A 29 2.95 -1.52 -6.42
CA ILE A 29 2.31 -2.35 -7.46
C ILE A 29 0.81 -2.35 -7.16
N GLY A 30 0.10 -1.42 -7.80
CA GLY A 30 -1.31 -1.16 -7.49
C GLY A 30 -1.51 -0.72 -6.03
N ASP A 31 -2.71 -0.93 -5.51
CA ASP A 31 -3.10 -0.44 -4.17
C ASP A 31 -2.69 -1.40 -3.03
N SER A 32 -2.33 -2.63 -3.36
CA SER A 32 -2.20 -3.73 -2.39
C SER A 32 -0.79 -4.28 -2.22
N ALA A 33 0.10 -4.02 -3.17
CA ALA A 33 1.43 -4.62 -3.18
C ALA A 33 2.53 -3.59 -3.40
N GLY A 34 3.76 -3.96 -3.04
CA GLY A 34 4.94 -3.19 -3.38
C GLY A 34 6.21 -4.03 -3.25
N VAL A 35 7.25 -3.57 -3.94
CA VAL A 35 8.55 -4.22 -3.98
C VAL A 35 9.60 -3.29 -3.40
N TYR A 36 10.43 -3.81 -2.51
CA TYR A 36 11.64 -3.15 -2.03
C TYR A 36 12.86 -3.92 -2.53
N GLU A 37 13.87 -3.21 -3.02
CA GLU A 37 15.13 -3.80 -3.46
C GLU A 37 16.30 -2.87 -3.10
N ASP A 38 17.36 -3.43 -2.51
CA ASP A 38 18.62 -2.77 -2.18
C ASP A 38 19.82 -3.71 -2.45
N GLU A 39 21.03 -3.29 -2.07
CA GLU A 39 22.24 -4.12 -2.26
C GLU A 39 22.22 -5.46 -1.50
N ARG A 40 21.29 -5.67 -0.56
CA ARG A 40 21.13 -6.88 0.24
C ARG A 40 20.11 -7.85 -0.36
N GLY A 41 19.46 -7.49 -1.47
CA GLY A 41 18.40 -8.26 -2.09
C GLY A 41 17.08 -7.50 -2.07
N GLY A 42 15.97 -8.20 -1.92
CA GLY A 42 14.67 -7.53 -1.93
C GLY A 42 13.53 -8.37 -1.37
N ALA A 43 12.37 -7.73 -1.29
CA ALA A 43 11.16 -8.28 -0.70
C ALA A 43 9.91 -7.80 -1.44
N VAL A 44 8.95 -8.71 -1.59
CA VAL A 44 7.59 -8.39 -2.03
C VAL A 44 6.69 -8.29 -0.81
N PHE A 45 5.94 -7.19 -0.75
CA PHE A 45 4.92 -6.93 0.26
C PHE A 45 3.54 -7.06 -0.37
N ILE A 46 2.63 -7.77 0.30
CA ILE A 46 1.19 -7.79 0.01
C ILE A 46 0.47 -7.41 1.29
N TRP A 47 -0.35 -6.37 1.23
CA TRP A 47 -1.08 -5.83 2.37
C TRP A 47 -0.18 -5.58 3.60
N GLY A 48 1.06 -5.16 3.36
CA GLY A 48 2.05 -4.85 4.40
C GLY A 48 2.83 -6.04 4.95
N ASN A 49 2.54 -7.25 4.47
CA ASN A 49 3.23 -8.46 4.89
C ASN A 49 4.28 -8.87 3.86
N VAL A 50 5.47 -9.23 4.33
CA VAL A 50 6.49 -9.84 3.48
C VAL A 50 6.01 -11.23 3.08
N VAL A 51 5.80 -11.45 1.79
CA VAL A 51 5.36 -12.75 1.24
C VAL A 51 6.46 -13.47 0.48
N TYR A 52 7.51 -12.74 0.07
CA TYR A 52 8.62 -13.28 -0.69
C TYR A 52 9.88 -12.45 -0.49
N THR A 53 11.04 -13.09 -0.46
CA THR A 53 12.35 -12.45 -0.31
C THR A 53 13.40 -13.14 -1.17
N TRP A 54 14.40 -12.38 -1.61
CA TRP A 54 15.60 -12.91 -2.25
C TRP A 54 16.84 -12.22 -1.68
N GLY A 55 17.98 -12.92 -1.72
CA GLY A 55 19.26 -12.41 -1.25
C GLY A 55 20.08 -11.72 -2.35
N PRO A 56 21.28 -11.23 -2.00
CA PRO A 56 22.19 -10.62 -2.95
C PRO A 56 22.64 -11.65 -4.01
N GLY A 57 22.49 -11.30 -5.29
CA GLY A 57 22.91 -12.16 -6.40
C GLY A 57 21.97 -13.32 -6.75
N ASP A 58 20.85 -13.47 -6.03
CA ASP A 58 19.81 -14.48 -6.31
C ASP A 58 18.95 -14.09 -7.53
N GLU A 59 19.59 -13.95 -8.69
CA GLU A 59 18.97 -13.47 -9.92
C GLU A 59 17.75 -14.28 -10.38
N PRO A 60 17.68 -15.62 -10.21
CA PRO A 60 16.46 -16.37 -10.53
C PRO A 60 15.28 -16.01 -9.63
N LEU A 61 15.52 -15.82 -8.32
CA LEU A 61 14.48 -15.47 -7.35
C LEU A 61 14.01 -14.03 -7.55
N ARG A 62 14.95 -13.11 -7.81
CA ARG A 62 14.64 -11.73 -8.20
C ARG A 62 13.74 -11.67 -9.43
N ARG A 63 14.03 -12.48 -10.46
CA ARG A 63 13.20 -12.57 -11.67
C ARG A 63 11.82 -13.15 -11.39
N LEU A 64 11.70 -14.10 -10.47
CA LEU A 64 10.40 -14.64 -10.08
C LEU A 64 9.49 -13.56 -9.47
N ALA A 65 10.06 -12.60 -8.74
CA ALA A 65 9.29 -11.49 -8.15
C ALA A 65 8.72 -10.49 -9.19
N ALA A 66 9.21 -10.53 -10.43
CA ALA A 66 8.80 -9.62 -11.51
C ALA A 66 7.66 -10.17 -12.40
N VAL A 67 7.16 -11.37 -12.11
CA VAL A 67 6.11 -12.09 -12.87
C VAL A 67 4.75 -11.89 -12.22
#